data_AF-A0AAC8YJX7-F1
#
_entry.id   AF-A0AAC8YJX7-F1
#
_cell.length_a   1.000
_cell.length_b   1.000
_cell.length_c   1.000
_cell.angle_alpha   90.00
_cell.angle_beta   90.00
_cell.angle_gamma   90.00
#
_symmetry.space_group_name_H-M   'P 1'
#
loop_
_entity.id
_entity.type
_entity.pdbx_description
1 polymer ?
#
loop_
_entity_poly.entity_id
_entity_poly.type
_entity_poly.pdbx_seq_one_letter_code
_entity_poly.pdbx_strand_id
1 'polypeptide(L)'
;MTKLSQTEFRAAIERFFEDVASEANVSPEWKRQMIDASTPDLPDDPTPEQVDAWTEIMAFVSDKEYAMELRNSMSSMWDGAFDPAAYAEASTAIFARVRQAIDKGEAPGSETGKAIARDWLASSAKAMNRTPDKAFLDWHDNQYRKYHSRSARYYELLRILRGDRQPDTISEEWSWINAAMAGAL
;
A
#
# COMPACT_ATOMS: atom_id res chain seq x y z
N MET A 1 16.29 -8.06 28.18
CA MET A 1 15.30 -7.18 27.56
C MET A 1 15.89 -6.69 26.25
N THR A 2 15.25 -7.03 25.14
CA THR A 2 15.60 -6.47 23.83
C THR A 2 15.00 -5.08 23.76
N LYS A 3 15.82 -4.03 23.68
CA LYS A 3 15.32 -2.67 23.43
C LYS A 3 15.38 -2.42 21.94
N LEU A 4 14.25 -2.04 21.34
CA LEU A 4 14.22 -1.60 19.96
C LEU A 4 14.75 -0.17 19.87
N SER A 5 15.60 0.11 18.89
CA SER A 5 16.17 1.44 18.70
C SER A 5 15.33 2.25 17.73
N GLN A 6 14.60 3.26 18.23
CA GLN A 6 13.82 4.18 17.39
C GLN A 6 14.70 4.86 16.32
N THR A 7 15.91 5.26 16.70
CA THR A 7 16.86 5.92 15.80
C THR A 7 17.34 4.99 14.70
N GLU A 8 17.65 3.74 15.03
CA GLU A 8 18.08 2.74 14.04
C GLU A 8 16.96 2.43 13.06
N PHE A 9 15.74 2.24 13.59
CA PHE A 9 14.56 1.94 12.79
C PHE A 9 14.28 3.07 11.80
N ARG A 10 14.19 4.31 12.28
CA ARG A 10 13.98 5.48 11.42
C ARG A 10 15.06 5.61 10.36
N ALA A 11 16.33 5.45 10.72
CA ALA A 11 17.44 5.54 9.78
C ALA A 11 17.40 4.45 8.71
N ALA A 12 16.93 3.24 9.04
CA ALA A 12 16.76 2.17 8.06
C ALA A 12 15.62 2.49 7.07
N ILE A 13 14.48 2.95 7.55
CA ILE A 13 13.35 3.38 6.72
C ILE A 13 13.74 4.55 5.81
N GLU A 14 14.42 5.57 6.36
CA GLU A 14 14.89 6.74 5.59
C GLU A 14 15.83 6.33 4.46
N ARG A 15 16.83 5.47 4.73
CA ARG A 15 17.74 4.94 3.70
C ARG A 15 17.00 4.15 2.63
N PHE A 16 16.03 3.33 3.03
CA PHE A 16 15.23 2.55 2.09
C PHE A 16 14.44 3.45 1.15
N PHE A 17 13.69 4.44 1.68
CA PHE A 17 12.94 5.39 0.86
C PHE A 17 13.83 6.32 0.03
N GLU A 18 15.05 6.64 0.49
CA GLU A 18 16.05 7.31 -0.34
C GLU A 18 16.42 6.48 -1.55
N ASP A 19 16.67 5.20 -1.34
CA ASP A 19 17.11 4.29 -2.39
C ASP A 19 16.01 4.00 -3.42
N VAL A 20 14.80 3.64 -2.96
CA VAL A 20 13.70 3.24 -3.86
C VAL A 20 13.06 4.42 -4.59
N ALA A 21 13.12 5.63 -4.02
CA ALA A 21 12.58 6.83 -4.67
C ALA A 21 13.61 7.58 -5.53
N SER A 22 14.89 7.16 -5.54
CA SER A 22 16.00 7.90 -6.17
C SER A 22 15.81 8.21 -7.67
N GLU A 23 15.07 7.36 -8.39
CA GLU A 23 14.79 7.50 -9.83
C GLU A 23 13.33 7.93 -10.12
N ALA A 24 12.53 8.14 -9.08
CA ALA A 24 11.11 8.45 -9.19
C ALA A 24 10.88 9.96 -9.00
N ASN A 25 9.96 10.57 -9.77
CA ASN A 25 9.62 11.98 -9.62
C ASN A 25 8.66 12.21 -8.42
N VAL A 26 9.14 11.88 -7.23
CA VAL A 26 8.39 11.91 -5.97
C VAL A 26 8.64 13.24 -5.25
N SER A 27 7.58 13.88 -4.74
CA SER A 27 7.75 15.11 -3.97
C SER A 27 8.41 14.85 -2.60
N PRO A 28 9.25 15.77 -2.10
CA PRO A 28 9.84 15.65 -0.76
C PRO A 28 8.79 15.50 0.34
N GLU A 29 7.64 16.16 0.19
CA GLU A 29 6.53 16.11 1.14
C GLU A 29 5.91 14.71 1.20
N TRP A 30 5.65 14.10 0.05
CA TRP A 30 5.12 12.74 0.00
C TRP A 30 6.10 11.74 0.61
N LYS A 31 7.39 11.86 0.29
CA LYS A 31 8.43 10.97 0.84
C LYS A 31 8.50 11.08 2.37
N ARG A 32 8.42 12.29 2.91
CA ARG A 32 8.35 12.51 4.36
C ARG A 32 7.14 11.84 4.98
N GLN A 33 5.95 12.03 4.40
CA GLN A 33 4.72 11.38 4.89
C GLN A 33 4.82 9.86 4.89
N MET A 34 5.42 9.27 3.85
CA MET A 34 5.61 7.82 3.77
C MET A 34 6.60 7.30 4.81
N ILE A 35 7.71 8.00 5.03
CA ILE A 35 8.69 7.65 6.08
C ILE A 35 8.01 7.71 7.45
N ASP A 36 7.26 8.77 7.74
CA ASP A 36 6.58 8.93 9.03
C ASP A 36 5.49 7.86 9.24
N ALA A 37 4.70 7.54 8.20
CA ALA A 37 3.72 6.46 8.26
C ALA A 37 4.34 5.06 8.47
N SER A 38 5.56 4.89 7.95
CA SER A 38 6.36 3.65 8.01
C SER A 38 7.23 3.53 9.26
N THR A 39 7.27 4.57 10.10
CA THR A 39 8.09 4.63 11.31
C THR A 39 7.24 4.92 12.54
N PRO A 40 6.37 3.98 12.97
CA PRO A 40 5.64 4.14 14.23
C PRO A 40 6.58 4.33 15.43
N ASP A 41 6.06 4.93 16.49
CA ASP A 41 6.74 4.98 17.78
C ASP A 41 6.87 3.56 18.34
N LEU A 42 8.09 3.18 18.72
CA LEU A 42 8.38 1.88 19.29
C LEU A 42 8.12 1.89 20.81
N PRO A 43 7.56 0.81 21.38
CA PRO A 43 7.31 0.73 22.81
C PRO A 43 8.62 0.63 23.61
N ASP A 44 8.64 1.22 24.80
CA ASP A 44 9.78 1.14 25.74
C ASP A 44 10.04 -0.30 26.23
N ASP A 45 8.98 -1.11 26.34
CA ASP A 45 9.01 -2.52 26.72
C ASP A 45 8.28 -3.36 25.65
N PRO A 46 8.97 -3.76 24.56
CA PRO A 46 8.36 -4.48 23.46
C PRO A 46 8.01 -5.92 23.84
N THR A 47 6.84 -6.37 23.40
CA THR A 47 6.48 -7.80 23.43
C THR A 47 7.38 -8.61 22.48
N PRO A 48 7.51 -9.93 22.66
CA PRO A 48 8.24 -10.79 21.72
C PRO A 48 7.74 -10.63 20.27
N GLU A 49 6.42 -10.53 20.08
CA GLU A 49 5.79 -10.33 18.78
C GLU A 49 6.21 -9.00 18.12
N GLN A 50 6.36 -7.92 18.90
CA GLN A 50 6.87 -6.64 18.40
C GLN A 50 8.37 -6.69 18.06
N VAL A 51 9.16 -7.45 18.81
CA VAL A 51 10.58 -7.67 18.49
C VAL A 51 10.73 -8.44 17.17
N ASP A 52 9.93 -9.49 16.99
CA ASP A 52 9.92 -10.27 15.76
C ASP A 52 9.45 -9.40 14.58
N ALA A 53 8.39 -8.61 14.78
CA ALA A 53 7.88 -7.72 13.73
C ALA A 53 8.91 -6.66 13.32
N TRP A 54 9.60 -6.06 14.28
CA TRP A 54 10.69 -5.10 14.01
C TRP A 54 11.80 -5.77 13.20
N THR A 55 12.21 -6.97 13.61
CA THR A 55 13.29 -7.73 12.95
C THR A 55 12.93 -8.04 11.50
N GLU A 56 11.68 -8.46 11.25
CA GLU A 56 11.19 -8.75 9.91
C GLU A 56 11.12 -7.49 9.04
N ILE A 57 10.66 -6.35 9.57
CA ILE A 57 10.71 -5.09 8.83
C ILE A 57 12.14 -4.69 8.50
N MET A 58 13.07 -4.82 9.44
CA MET A 58 14.48 -4.51 9.21
C MET A 58 15.09 -5.39 8.12
N ALA A 59 14.73 -6.67 8.07
CA ALA A 59 15.12 -7.58 6.99
C ALA A 59 14.50 -7.14 5.66
N PHE A 60 13.22 -6.78 5.66
CA PHE A 60 12.48 -6.33 4.49
C PHE A 60 13.09 -5.09 3.84
N VAL A 61 13.40 -4.05 4.63
CA VAL A 61 13.99 -2.80 4.11
C VAL A 61 15.48 -2.90 3.80
N SER A 62 16.13 -4.00 4.21
CA SER A 62 17.52 -4.31 3.86
C SER A 62 17.65 -5.24 2.65
N ASP A 63 16.54 -5.77 2.14
CA ASP A 63 16.51 -6.64 0.96
C ASP A 63 16.77 -5.83 -0.31
N LYS A 64 17.94 -6.05 -0.91
CA LYS A 64 18.39 -5.34 -2.11
C LYS A 64 17.60 -5.71 -3.36
N GLU A 65 17.16 -6.96 -3.48
CA GLU A 65 16.37 -7.40 -4.63
C GLU A 65 15.00 -6.71 -4.57
N TYR A 66 14.39 -6.70 -3.39
CA TYR A 66 13.15 -5.99 -3.16
C TYR A 66 13.26 -4.48 -3.40
N ALA A 67 14.31 -3.83 -2.86
CA ALA A 67 14.56 -2.42 -3.10
C ALA A 67 14.69 -2.10 -4.60
N MET A 68 15.37 -2.96 -5.37
CA MET A 68 15.48 -2.80 -6.82
C MET A 68 14.13 -2.97 -7.53
N GLU A 69 13.32 -3.97 -7.16
CA GLU A 69 11.98 -4.16 -7.73
C GLU A 69 11.06 -2.97 -7.45
N LEU A 70 11.14 -2.41 -6.24
CA LEU A 70 10.32 -1.28 -5.84
C LEU A 70 10.79 0.01 -6.50
N ARG A 71 12.11 0.22 -6.65
CA ARG A 71 12.68 1.35 -7.41
C ARG A 71 12.15 1.38 -8.84
N ASN A 72 12.21 0.24 -9.54
CA ASN A 72 11.70 0.12 -10.90
C ASN A 72 10.18 0.37 -10.99
N SER A 73 9.42 -0.05 -9.97
CA SER A 73 7.99 0.20 -9.92
C SER A 73 7.68 1.68 -9.67
N MET A 74 8.40 2.30 -8.73
CA MET A 74 8.21 3.71 -8.39
C MET A 74 8.59 4.61 -9.56
N SER A 75 9.72 4.37 -10.23
CA SER A 75 10.11 5.16 -11.40
C SER A 75 9.11 5.01 -12.56
N SER A 76 8.53 3.83 -12.76
CA SER A 76 7.48 3.62 -13.77
C SER A 76 6.14 4.26 -13.41
N MET A 77 5.82 4.42 -12.13
CA MET A 77 4.56 5.00 -11.67
C MET A 77 4.65 6.51 -11.54
N TRP A 78 5.77 7.03 -11.05
CA TRP A 78 6.03 8.45 -10.82
C TRP A 78 6.80 9.05 -11.99
N ASP A 79 6.19 9.00 -13.17
CA ASP A 79 6.72 9.52 -14.43
C ASP A 79 6.53 11.05 -14.58
N GLY A 80 6.00 11.71 -13.56
CA GLY A 80 5.65 13.14 -13.54
C GLY A 80 4.24 13.47 -14.03
N ALA A 81 3.51 12.51 -14.57
CA ALA A 81 2.08 12.66 -14.89
C ALA A 81 1.15 12.09 -13.81
N PHE A 82 1.69 11.26 -12.91
CA PHE A 82 0.96 10.72 -11.76
C PHE A 82 0.62 11.80 -10.72
N ASP A 83 -0.67 11.91 -10.39
CA ASP A 83 -1.19 12.73 -9.30
C ASP A 83 -1.45 11.86 -8.05
N PRO A 84 -0.51 11.83 -7.08
CA PRO A 84 -0.65 11.02 -5.88
C PRO A 84 -1.80 11.48 -4.97
N ALA A 85 -2.13 12.78 -4.99
CA ALA A 85 -3.20 13.31 -4.15
C ALA A 85 -4.57 12.87 -4.69
N ALA A 86 -4.78 12.98 -6.00
CA ALA A 86 -5.99 12.47 -6.64
C ALA A 86 -6.13 10.95 -6.47
N TYR A 87 -5.02 10.19 -6.55
CA TYR A 87 -5.05 8.74 -6.33
C TYR A 87 -5.44 8.38 -4.88
N ALA A 88 -4.89 9.09 -3.90
CA ALA A 88 -5.23 8.90 -2.48
C ALA A 88 -6.69 9.24 -2.18
N GLU A 89 -7.22 10.34 -2.76
CA GLU A 89 -8.62 10.73 -2.65
C GLU A 89 -9.54 9.67 -3.27
N ALA A 90 -9.23 9.19 -4.49
CA ALA A 90 -9.96 8.12 -5.15
C ALA A 90 -9.99 6.83 -4.31
N SER A 91 -8.83 6.42 -3.79
CA SER A 91 -8.71 5.22 -2.95
C SER A 91 -9.57 5.34 -1.69
N THR A 92 -9.50 6.49 -1.00
CA THR A 92 -10.29 6.76 0.21
C THR A 92 -11.79 6.68 -0.06
N ALA A 93 -12.26 7.31 -1.14
CA ALA A 93 -13.67 7.30 -1.52
C ALA A 93 -14.17 5.90 -1.90
N ILE A 94 -13.36 5.13 -2.64
CA ILE A 94 -13.70 3.76 -3.04
C ILE A 94 -13.74 2.82 -1.84
N PHE A 95 -12.75 2.87 -0.94
CA PHE A 95 -12.74 2.03 0.25
C PHE A 95 -13.91 2.30 1.19
N ALA A 96 -14.32 3.55 1.33
CA ALA A 96 -15.54 3.86 2.07
C ALA A 96 -16.79 3.17 1.48
N ARG A 97 -16.89 3.08 0.14
CA ARG A 97 -17.99 2.38 -0.54
C ARG A 97 -17.85 0.86 -0.46
N VAL A 98 -16.64 0.33 -0.54
CA VAL A 98 -16.35 -1.10 -0.37
C VAL A 98 -16.77 -1.55 1.04
N ARG A 99 -16.39 -0.81 2.09
CA ARG A 99 -16.85 -1.09 3.47
C ARG A 99 -18.36 -1.12 3.58
N GLN A 100 -19.04 -0.12 3.02
CA GLN A 100 -20.51 -0.09 3.02
C GLN A 100 -21.14 -1.28 2.27
N ALA A 101 -20.49 -1.78 1.22
CA ALA A 101 -20.94 -2.96 0.49
C ALA A 101 -20.74 -4.24 1.32
N ILE A 102 -19.57 -4.38 1.95
CA ILE A 102 -19.26 -5.49 2.88
C ILE A 102 -20.25 -5.52 4.04
N ASP A 103 -20.52 -4.38 4.68
CA ASP A 103 -21.47 -4.26 5.79
C ASP A 103 -22.91 -4.67 5.40
N LYS A 104 -23.25 -4.52 4.12
CA LYS A 104 -24.55 -4.93 3.56
C LYS A 104 -24.58 -6.37 3.05
N GLY A 105 -23.45 -7.09 3.09
CA GLY A 105 -23.32 -8.44 2.57
C GLY A 105 -23.29 -8.52 1.04
N GLU A 106 -22.95 -7.42 0.35
CA GLU A 106 -22.86 -7.38 -1.11
C GLU A 106 -21.61 -8.12 -1.59
N ALA A 107 -21.78 -9.03 -2.55
CA ALA A 107 -20.66 -9.74 -3.15
C ALA A 107 -19.87 -8.83 -4.12
N PRO A 108 -18.55 -9.01 -4.27
CA PRO A 108 -17.74 -8.27 -5.25
C PRO A 108 -18.28 -8.37 -6.69
N GLY A 109 -18.85 -9.53 -7.06
CA GLY A 109 -19.42 -9.76 -8.39
C GLY A 109 -20.83 -9.20 -8.62
N SER A 110 -21.43 -8.55 -7.61
CA SER A 110 -22.75 -7.91 -7.72
C SER A 110 -22.71 -6.70 -8.66
N GLU A 111 -23.88 -6.20 -9.08
CA GLU A 111 -23.96 -4.95 -9.84
C GLU A 111 -23.39 -3.75 -9.05
N THR A 112 -23.57 -3.76 -7.72
CA THR A 112 -22.94 -2.79 -6.80
C THR A 112 -21.41 -2.87 -6.88
N GLY A 113 -20.84 -4.07 -6.80
CA GLY A 113 -19.39 -4.28 -6.88
C GLY A 113 -18.81 -3.89 -8.24
N LYS A 114 -19.46 -4.26 -9.34
CA LYS A 114 -19.06 -3.82 -10.68
C LYS A 114 -19.10 -2.30 -10.84
N ALA A 115 -20.10 -1.63 -10.26
CA ALA A 115 -20.16 -0.17 -10.29
C ALA A 115 -19.00 0.48 -9.51
N ILE A 116 -18.70 -0.01 -8.31
CA ILE A 116 -17.55 0.47 -7.52
C ILE A 116 -16.24 0.22 -8.28
N ALA A 117 -16.08 -0.95 -8.90
CA ALA A 117 -14.89 -1.29 -9.69
C ALA A 117 -14.70 -0.39 -10.92
N ARG A 118 -15.77 -0.07 -11.66
CA ARG A 118 -15.70 0.88 -12.79
C ARG A 118 -15.29 2.28 -12.32
N ASP A 119 -15.84 2.74 -11.21
CA ASP A 119 -15.50 4.05 -10.65
C ASP A 119 -14.05 4.08 -10.16
N TRP A 120 -13.57 3.00 -9.55
CA TRP A 120 -12.17 2.83 -9.17
C TRP A 120 -11.25 2.89 -10.39
N LEU A 121 -11.52 2.09 -11.43
CA LEU A 121 -10.72 2.09 -12.66
C LEU A 121 -10.69 3.47 -13.32
N ALA A 122 -11.83 4.16 -13.41
CA ALA A 122 -11.89 5.50 -14.01
C ALA A 122 -11.10 6.54 -13.21
N SER A 123 -11.28 6.57 -11.89
CA SER A 123 -10.63 7.55 -11.01
C SER A 123 -9.13 7.31 -10.88
N SER A 124 -8.71 6.06 -10.69
CA SER A 124 -7.30 5.68 -10.62
C SER A 124 -6.58 5.87 -11.97
N ALA A 125 -7.19 5.51 -13.10
CA ALA A 125 -6.61 5.76 -14.42
C ALA A 125 -6.41 7.26 -14.65
N LYS A 126 -7.41 8.09 -14.29
CA LYS A 126 -7.29 9.56 -14.39
C LYS A 126 -6.13 10.09 -13.56
N ALA A 127 -6.00 9.66 -12.29
CA ALA A 127 -4.89 10.07 -11.42
C ALA A 127 -3.53 9.62 -11.95
N MET A 128 -3.48 8.51 -12.69
CA MET A 128 -2.27 7.99 -13.32
C MET A 128 -2.04 8.50 -14.74
N ASN A 129 -2.86 9.43 -15.24
CA ASN A 129 -2.86 9.89 -16.62
C ASN A 129 -2.90 8.74 -17.66
N ARG A 130 -3.75 7.74 -17.38
CA ARG A 130 -3.99 6.55 -18.20
C ARG A 130 -5.46 6.49 -18.64
N THR A 131 -5.74 5.65 -19.63
CA THR A 131 -7.11 5.31 -20.05
C THR A 131 -7.62 4.14 -19.22
N PRO A 132 -8.87 4.17 -18.69
CA PRO A 132 -9.46 3.05 -17.96
C PRO A 132 -9.93 1.95 -18.92
N ASP A 133 -8.98 1.34 -19.63
CA ASP A 133 -9.22 0.29 -20.62
C ASP A 133 -8.73 -1.08 -20.10
N LYS A 134 -8.80 -2.09 -20.98
CA LYS A 134 -8.33 -3.43 -20.66
C LYS A 134 -6.84 -3.47 -20.31
N ALA A 135 -6.01 -2.66 -20.97
CA ALA A 135 -4.58 -2.63 -20.69
C ALA A 135 -4.30 -2.06 -19.29
N PHE A 136 -5.07 -1.06 -18.86
CA PHE A 136 -4.99 -0.55 -17.50
C PHE A 136 -5.47 -1.56 -16.45
N LEU A 137 -6.57 -2.28 -16.72
CA LEU A 137 -7.02 -3.36 -15.84
C LEU A 137 -5.95 -4.46 -15.71
N ASP A 138 -5.43 -4.94 -16.84
CA ASP A 138 -4.41 -6.01 -16.86
C ASP A 138 -3.13 -5.54 -16.13
N TRP A 139 -2.75 -4.27 -16.28
CA TRP A 139 -1.66 -3.66 -15.51
C TRP A 139 -1.96 -3.64 -14.01
N HIS A 140 -3.14 -3.17 -13.58
CA HIS A 140 -3.53 -3.09 -12.18
C HIS A 140 -3.50 -4.47 -11.51
N ASP A 141 -4.09 -5.47 -12.17
CA ASP A 141 -4.13 -6.85 -11.68
C ASP A 141 -2.73 -7.47 -11.56
N ASN A 142 -1.83 -7.17 -12.51
CA ASN A 142 -0.43 -7.56 -12.41
C ASN A 142 0.30 -6.88 -11.24
N GLN A 143 0.09 -5.57 -11.05
CA GLN A 143 0.67 -4.85 -9.91
C GLN A 143 0.17 -5.41 -8.57
N TYR A 144 -1.13 -5.65 -8.47
CA TYR A 144 -1.74 -6.25 -7.28
C TYR A 144 -1.15 -7.62 -7.00
N ARG A 145 -1.12 -8.54 -7.97
CA ARG A 145 -0.51 -9.88 -7.78
C ARG A 145 0.96 -9.81 -7.37
N LYS A 146 1.72 -8.88 -7.94
CA LYS A 146 3.17 -8.77 -7.70
C LYS A 146 3.50 -8.23 -6.31
N TYR A 147 2.75 -7.23 -5.85
CA TYR A 147 3.13 -6.46 -4.65
C TYR A 147 2.19 -6.67 -3.46
N HIS A 148 0.96 -7.13 -3.66
CA HIS A 148 -0.04 -7.15 -2.59
C HIS A 148 0.34 -8.04 -1.41
N SER A 149 0.84 -9.26 -1.63
CA SER A 149 1.18 -10.17 -0.52
C SER A 149 2.30 -9.63 0.36
N ARG A 150 3.36 -9.10 -0.25
CA ARG A 150 4.50 -8.49 0.48
C ARG A 150 4.11 -7.17 1.15
N SER A 151 3.35 -6.31 0.47
CA SER A 151 2.84 -5.06 1.06
C SER A 151 1.88 -5.34 2.22
N ALA A 152 0.99 -6.33 2.09
CA ALA A 152 0.09 -6.74 3.16
C ALA A 152 0.87 -7.22 4.39
N ARG A 153 1.90 -8.05 4.20
CA ARG A 153 2.78 -8.46 5.31
C ARG A 153 3.49 -7.26 5.95
N TYR A 154 4.01 -6.33 5.15
CA TYR A 154 4.64 -5.12 5.67
C TYR A 154 3.68 -4.28 6.54
N TYR A 155 2.45 -4.05 6.09
CA TYR A 155 1.44 -3.32 6.87
C TYR A 155 0.98 -4.07 8.11
N GLU A 156 0.87 -5.41 8.04
CA GLU A 156 0.60 -6.25 9.21
C GLU A 156 1.69 -6.07 10.28
N LEU A 157 2.96 -6.09 9.89
CA LEU A 157 4.09 -5.91 10.79
C LEU A 157 4.09 -4.52 11.45
N LEU A 158 3.80 -3.47 10.67
CA LEU A 158 3.62 -2.12 11.22
C LEU A 158 2.50 -2.06 12.25
N ARG A 159 1.41 -2.79 12.01
CA ARG A 159 0.28 -2.86 12.93
C ARG A 159 0.64 -3.60 14.22
N ILE A 160 1.37 -4.72 14.12
CA ILE A 160 1.90 -5.44 15.29
C ILE A 160 2.82 -4.52 16.09
N LEU A 161 3.71 -3.76 15.43
CA LEU A 161 4.58 -2.79 16.09
C LEU A 161 3.82 -1.73 16.88
N ARG A 162 2.76 -1.18 16.30
CA ARG A 162 1.87 -0.21 16.98
C ARG A 162 1.07 -0.84 18.13
N GLY A 163 0.97 -2.16 18.17
CA GLY A 163 0.12 -2.89 19.11
C GLY A 163 -1.36 -2.89 18.71
N ASP A 164 -1.70 -2.53 17.46
CA ASP A 164 -3.10 -2.50 17.04
C ASP A 164 -3.60 -3.93 16.77
N ARG A 165 -4.63 -4.32 17.53
CA ARG A 165 -5.28 -5.64 17.41
C ARG A 165 -6.53 -5.63 16.52
N GLN A 166 -6.85 -4.51 15.89
CA GLN A 166 -8.01 -4.41 15.00
C GLN A 166 -7.78 -5.20 13.72
N PRO A 167 -8.81 -5.76 13.06
CA PRO A 167 -8.68 -6.44 11.77
C PRO A 167 -8.06 -5.55 10.68
N ASP A 168 -7.41 -6.17 9.69
CA ASP A 168 -6.83 -5.45 8.55
C ASP A 168 -7.93 -5.13 7.53
N THR A 169 -8.63 -4.03 7.77
CA THR A 169 -9.70 -3.56 6.88
C THR A 169 -9.19 -3.15 5.50
N ILE A 170 -7.96 -2.65 5.41
CA ILE A 170 -7.37 -2.19 4.15
C ILE A 170 -7.07 -3.38 3.24
N SER A 171 -6.49 -4.46 3.76
CA SER A 171 -6.24 -5.67 2.98
C SER A 171 -7.55 -6.33 2.50
N GLU A 172 -8.59 -6.32 3.34
CA GLU A 172 -9.93 -6.79 2.97
C GLU A 172 -10.55 -5.92 1.86
N GLU A 173 -10.51 -4.60 2.00
CA GLU A 173 -11.00 -3.64 1.01
C GLU A 173 -10.31 -3.83 -0.35
N TRP A 174 -8.98 -3.98 -0.34
CA TRP A 174 -8.19 -4.25 -1.55
C TRP A 174 -8.57 -5.59 -2.18
N SER A 175 -8.68 -6.65 -1.39
CA SER A 175 -9.07 -7.97 -1.89
C SER A 175 -10.45 -7.94 -2.53
N TRP A 176 -11.39 -7.23 -1.89
CA TRP A 176 -12.76 -7.09 -2.37
C TRP A 176 -12.84 -6.32 -3.69
N ILE A 177 -12.16 -5.16 -3.81
CA ILE A 177 -12.21 -4.37 -5.05
C ILE A 177 -11.51 -5.09 -6.22
N ASN A 178 -10.43 -5.83 -5.96
CA ASN A 178 -9.78 -6.65 -7.00
C ASN A 178 -10.67 -7.80 -7.48
N ALA A 179 -11.38 -8.46 -6.56
CA ALA A 179 -12.38 -9.45 -6.93
C ALA A 179 -13.54 -8.84 -7.74
N ALA A 180 -13.95 -7.61 -7.43
CA ALA A 180 -15.00 -6.91 -8.16
C ALA A 180 -14.54 -6.52 -9.58
N MET A 181 -13.27 -6.12 -9.74
CA MET A 181 -12.69 -5.76 -11.03
C MET A 181 -12.63 -6.93 -12.02
N ALA A 182 -12.48 -8.17 -11.54
CA ALA A 182 -12.48 -9.36 -12.39
C ALA A 182 -13.78 -9.54 -13.22
N GLY A 183 -14.88 -8.89 -12.81
CA GLY A 183 -16.15 -8.88 -13.54
C GLY A 183 -16.60 -7.49 -14.02
N ALA A 184 -15.71 -6.49 -14.01
CA ALA A 184 -16.04 -5.09 -14.28
C ALA A 184 -15.85 -4.65 -15.74
N LEU A 185 -15.26 -5.51 -16.59
CA LEU A 185 -15.17 -5.35 -18.06
C LEU A 185 -16.02 -6.37 -18.79
#